data_AF-A0AAU8KT73-F1
#
_entry.id   AF-A0AAU8KT73-F1
#
_cell.length_a   1.000
_cell.length_b   1.000
_cell.length_c   1.000
_cell.angle_alpha   90.00
_cell.angle_beta   90.00
_cell.angle_gamma   90.00
#
_symmetry.space_group_name_H-M   'P 1'
#
loop_
_entity.id
_entity.type
_entity.pdbx_description
1 polymer ?
#
loop_
_entity_poly.entity_id
_entity_poly.type
_entity_poly.pdbx_seq_one_letter_code
_entity_poly.pdbx_strand_id
1 'polypeptide(L)'
;MEIQTLEELRAADDLSLAFNPYGLGGRMRPEDAAEFQQQQIADCDLAEGVAAGTRDSFERLRTVFAYGVLCYDVYTVVGDLALLIYEQALRDRFMEWSAGTVTFRLPPAPDVSYTVTSYDDVKKRADRMTRQRAKLVVADQAIEFNGMLHGLRLWARTAGLLRGRRSRAVEDALAKLRNYVAHPSGHHVDTPVGAARTVRDLAELINQLWGQATPDGRLYPAPLRREIVVLSWNGSGRTRMEPASALTVPDPVEDQESDDEYQHVVVRAIPFIPGSRWNDPHWAEFDSRYETTRFPTEYLWGPGTREEARAWLEQERPDGDSVDFTDRVFLVQDHGRLLPPMRPAVAAGLPDDERAGVWHAVRADFPDDAFAHVRSSGDRSAGHTRRPGDCPACSTEFLGSGTYDEAHRAAAVALGPIRAVHLPSVRLPSSTFWPNRP
;
A
#
# COMPACT_ATOMS: atom_id res chain seq x y z
N MET A 1 30.49 -36.50 -3.71
CA MET A 1 30.87 -35.09 -3.56
C MET A 1 32.37 -35.02 -3.74
N GLU A 2 32.83 -34.31 -4.77
CA GLU A 2 34.25 -33.97 -4.91
C GLU A 2 34.56 -32.77 -4.03
N ILE A 3 35.72 -32.77 -3.36
CA ILE A 3 36.11 -31.69 -2.47
C ILE A 3 36.69 -30.56 -3.33
N GLN A 4 36.05 -29.39 -3.28
CA GLN A 4 36.51 -28.19 -3.97
C GLN A 4 37.65 -27.52 -3.19
N THR A 5 38.59 -26.93 -3.93
CA THR A 5 39.64 -26.07 -3.42
C THR A 5 39.09 -24.70 -3.00
N LEU A 6 39.85 -23.95 -2.18
CA LEU A 6 39.47 -22.59 -1.81
C LEU A 6 39.42 -21.64 -3.02
N GLU A 7 40.25 -21.88 -4.05
CA GLU A 7 40.24 -21.08 -5.27
C GLU A 7 38.93 -21.28 -6.04
N GLU A 8 38.49 -22.53 -6.19
CA GLU A 8 37.21 -22.88 -6.82
C GLU A 8 36.01 -22.30 -6.04
N LEU A 9 36.05 -22.34 -4.70
CA LEU A 9 35.00 -21.76 -3.84
C LEU A 9 34.93 -20.23 -3.91
N ARG A 10 35.99 -19.56 -4.38
CA ARG A 10 36.06 -18.10 -4.54
C ARG A 10 35.78 -17.65 -5.97
N ALA A 11 35.69 -18.57 -6.92
CA ALA A 11 35.31 -18.24 -8.28
C ALA A 11 33.84 -17.79 -8.30
N ALA A 12 33.56 -16.75 -9.09
CA ALA A 12 32.19 -16.31 -9.27
C ALA A 12 31.39 -17.35 -10.06
N ASP A 13 30.14 -17.54 -9.67
CA ASP A 13 29.21 -18.41 -10.35
C ASP A 13 28.74 -17.80 -11.68
N ASP A 14 28.88 -18.59 -12.75
CA ASP A 14 28.66 -18.17 -14.13
C ASP A 14 27.22 -17.70 -14.42
N LEU A 15 26.23 -18.28 -13.72
CA LEU A 15 24.82 -17.93 -13.86
C LEU A 15 24.50 -16.63 -13.12
N SER A 16 25.13 -16.42 -11.97
CA SER A 16 25.00 -15.20 -11.17
C SER A 16 25.48 -13.97 -11.94
N LEU A 17 26.53 -14.12 -12.77
CA LEU A 17 27.07 -13.04 -13.60
C LEU A 17 26.12 -12.61 -14.74
N ALA A 18 25.12 -13.42 -15.10
CA ALA A 18 24.21 -13.14 -16.20
C ALA A 18 23.07 -12.18 -15.83
N PHE A 19 22.93 -11.80 -14.56
CA PHE A 19 21.92 -10.86 -14.09
C PHE A 19 22.50 -9.46 -13.91
N ASN A 20 22.04 -8.51 -14.72
CA ASN A 20 22.53 -7.14 -14.74
C ASN A 20 21.38 -6.11 -14.69
N PRO A 21 21.67 -4.79 -14.68
CA PRO A 21 20.64 -3.75 -14.57
C PRO A 21 19.56 -3.76 -15.66
N TYR A 22 19.83 -4.38 -16.81
CA TYR A 22 18.89 -4.50 -17.93
C TYR A 22 18.13 -5.84 -17.94
N GLY A 23 18.35 -6.69 -16.95
CA GLY A 23 17.72 -8.00 -16.80
C GLY A 23 18.68 -9.17 -17.03
N LEU A 24 18.15 -10.26 -17.58
CA LEU A 24 18.90 -11.48 -17.84
C LEU A 24 19.60 -11.41 -19.21
N GLY A 25 20.91 -11.59 -19.23
CA GLY A 25 21.73 -11.71 -20.44
C GLY A 25 22.88 -10.72 -20.45
N GLY A 26 24.01 -11.06 -21.10
CA GLY A 26 25.25 -10.29 -20.97
C GLY A 26 25.89 -10.48 -19.59
N ARG A 27 27.14 -10.98 -19.55
CA ARG A 27 27.82 -11.29 -18.29
C ARG A 27 28.54 -10.07 -17.74
N MET A 28 28.29 -9.77 -16.47
CA MET A 28 29.05 -8.76 -15.73
C MET A 28 30.42 -9.29 -15.32
N ARG A 29 31.37 -8.39 -15.05
CA ARG A 29 32.59 -8.77 -14.33
C ARG A 29 32.21 -9.18 -12.90
N PRO A 30 32.90 -10.15 -12.29
CA PRO A 30 32.60 -10.61 -10.93
C PRO A 30 32.45 -9.49 -9.90
N GLU A 31 33.32 -8.48 -9.93
CA GLU A 31 33.31 -7.36 -9.00
C GLU A 31 32.08 -6.46 -9.20
N ASP A 32 31.75 -6.16 -10.46
CA ASP A 32 30.56 -5.36 -10.79
C ASP A 32 29.27 -6.12 -10.43
N ALA A 33 29.26 -7.45 -10.61
CA ALA A 33 28.13 -8.29 -10.20
C ALA A 33 27.96 -8.27 -8.67
N ALA A 34 29.06 -8.44 -7.92
CA ALA A 34 29.04 -8.38 -6.46
C ALA A 34 28.53 -7.04 -5.95
N GLU A 35 28.99 -5.93 -6.53
CA GLU A 35 28.50 -4.59 -6.19
C GLU A 35 27.00 -4.43 -6.54
N PHE A 36 26.62 -4.74 -7.78
CA PHE A 36 25.25 -4.59 -8.25
C PHE A 36 24.24 -5.37 -7.40
N GLN A 37 24.54 -6.63 -7.08
CA GLN A 37 23.66 -7.47 -6.27
C GLN A 37 23.54 -6.90 -4.85
N GLN A 38 24.64 -6.51 -4.20
CA GLN A 38 24.59 -5.90 -2.86
C GLN A 38 23.78 -4.60 -2.84
N GLN A 39 23.92 -3.75 -3.87
CA GLN A 39 23.11 -2.55 -4.02
C GLN A 39 21.60 -2.84 -4.09
N GLN A 40 21.20 -4.04 -4.56
CA GLN A 40 19.79 -4.43 -4.58
C GLN A 40 19.15 -4.52 -3.19
N ILE A 41 19.91 -4.60 -2.09
CA ILE A 41 19.36 -4.66 -0.73
C ILE A 41 20.08 -3.73 0.26
N ALA A 42 20.94 -2.84 -0.25
CA ALA A 42 21.80 -1.99 0.59
C ALA A 42 20.99 -0.99 1.44
N ASP A 43 19.87 -0.49 0.91
CA ASP A 43 18.94 0.44 1.53
C ASP A 43 17.89 -0.23 2.43
N CYS A 44 17.94 -1.56 2.57
CA CYS A 44 17.00 -2.31 3.40
C CYS A 44 17.41 -2.27 4.87
N ASP A 45 17.26 -1.13 5.52
CA ASP A 45 17.61 -0.98 6.94
C ASP A 45 16.41 -1.22 7.86
N LEU A 46 16.67 -1.90 8.98
CA LEU A 46 15.67 -2.15 10.01
C LEU A 46 15.64 -1.06 11.06
N ALA A 47 14.44 -0.54 11.36
CA ALA A 47 14.17 0.45 12.38
C ALA A 47 14.82 0.09 13.73
N GLU A 48 15.41 1.07 14.44
CA GLU A 48 16.23 0.83 15.65
C GLU A 48 15.56 -0.06 16.70
N GLY A 49 14.25 0.11 16.92
CA GLY A 49 13.48 -0.62 17.93
C GLY A 49 13.14 -2.07 17.62
N VAL A 50 13.52 -2.61 16.44
CA VAL A 50 13.28 -4.02 16.09
C VAL A 50 14.02 -4.95 17.05
N ALA A 51 13.33 -6.00 17.51
CA ALA A 51 13.88 -7.00 18.43
C ALA A 51 15.20 -7.61 17.93
N ALA A 52 16.16 -7.79 18.85
CA ALA A 52 17.51 -8.25 18.53
C ALA A 52 17.53 -9.57 17.74
N GLY A 53 16.70 -10.55 18.12
CA GLY A 53 16.62 -11.83 17.42
C GLY A 53 16.24 -11.68 15.95
N THR A 54 15.22 -10.86 15.65
CA THR A 54 14.81 -10.56 14.27
C THR A 54 15.89 -9.79 13.52
N ARG A 55 16.52 -8.79 14.16
CA ARG A 55 17.62 -8.01 13.56
C ARG A 55 18.80 -8.90 13.18
N ASP A 56 19.28 -9.74 14.10
CA ASP A 56 20.43 -10.61 13.87
C ASP A 56 20.15 -11.61 12.73
N SER A 57 18.94 -12.18 12.68
CA SER A 57 18.50 -13.04 11.58
C SER A 57 18.51 -12.30 10.23
N PHE A 58 18.06 -11.05 10.21
CA PHE A 58 18.01 -10.23 8.99
C PHE A 58 19.40 -9.77 8.52
N GLU A 59 20.29 -9.36 9.41
CA GLU A 59 21.66 -8.98 9.04
C GLU A 59 22.46 -10.19 8.53
N ARG A 60 22.23 -11.37 9.11
CA ARG A 60 22.75 -12.64 8.57
C ARG A 60 22.23 -12.89 7.16
N LEU A 61 20.94 -12.64 6.90
CA LEU A 61 20.33 -12.79 5.58
C LEU A 61 21.00 -11.88 4.54
N ARG A 62 21.20 -10.59 4.84
CA ARG A 62 21.91 -9.63 3.97
C ARG A 62 23.33 -10.10 3.66
N THR A 63 24.04 -10.58 4.68
CA THR A 63 25.41 -11.11 4.53
C THR A 63 25.42 -12.32 3.60
N VAL A 64 24.50 -13.27 3.79
CA VAL A 64 24.41 -14.48 2.96
C VAL A 64 24.03 -14.15 1.52
N PHE A 65 23.15 -13.17 1.30
CA PHE A 65 22.81 -12.69 -0.05
C PHE A 65 24.04 -12.22 -0.83
N ALA A 66 24.96 -11.50 -0.20
CA ALA A 66 26.19 -11.04 -0.85
C ALA A 66 27.06 -12.20 -1.37
N TYR A 67 27.03 -13.37 -0.72
CA TYR A 67 27.76 -14.56 -1.17
C TYR A 67 27.12 -15.26 -2.38
N GLY A 68 25.90 -14.87 -2.79
CA GLY A 68 25.23 -15.48 -3.93
C GLY A 68 25.97 -15.36 -5.25
N VAL A 69 26.83 -14.35 -5.42
CA VAL A 69 27.71 -14.22 -6.60
C VAL A 69 28.73 -15.36 -6.72
N LEU A 70 29.07 -16.02 -5.61
CA LEU A 70 29.98 -17.17 -5.60
C LEU A 70 29.26 -18.51 -5.77
N CYS A 71 27.96 -18.55 -5.47
CA CYS A 71 27.15 -19.76 -5.57
C CYS A 71 25.68 -19.39 -5.78
N TYR A 72 25.16 -19.65 -6.99
CA TYR A 72 23.82 -19.21 -7.39
C TYR A 72 22.71 -19.72 -6.46
N ASP A 73 22.82 -20.98 -6.00
CA ASP A 73 21.80 -21.60 -5.14
C ASP A 73 21.60 -20.88 -3.80
N VAL A 74 22.56 -20.06 -3.38
CA VAL A 74 22.43 -19.22 -2.18
C VAL A 74 21.28 -18.22 -2.32
N TYR A 75 20.95 -17.74 -3.53
CA TYR A 75 19.79 -16.86 -3.71
C TYR A 75 18.48 -17.56 -3.35
N THR A 76 18.33 -18.84 -3.73
CA THR A 76 17.19 -19.66 -3.30
C THR A 76 17.14 -19.80 -1.79
N VAL A 77 18.28 -20.11 -1.16
CA VAL A 77 18.39 -20.24 0.31
C VAL A 77 18.03 -18.93 1.01
N VAL A 78 18.43 -17.78 0.45
CA VAL A 78 18.08 -16.46 0.99
C VAL A 78 16.59 -16.18 0.85
N GLY A 79 15.99 -16.42 -0.32
CA GLY A 79 14.55 -16.25 -0.52
C GLY A 79 13.74 -17.09 0.49
N ASP A 80 14.12 -18.35 0.65
CA ASP A 80 13.49 -19.28 1.59
C ASP A 80 13.66 -18.84 3.06
N LEU A 81 14.88 -18.45 3.44
CA LEU A 81 15.17 -18.00 4.80
C LEU A 81 14.44 -16.69 5.13
N ALA A 82 14.30 -15.77 4.17
CA ALA A 82 13.53 -14.55 4.34
C ALA A 82 12.07 -14.84 4.70
N LEU A 83 11.46 -15.82 4.03
CA LEU A 83 10.09 -16.25 4.30
C LEU A 83 9.92 -16.90 5.69
N LEU A 84 10.97 -17.52 6.23
CA LEU A 84 10.97 -18.04 7.60
C LEU A 84 11.14 -16.92 8.65
N ILE A 85 12.02 -15.95 8.38
CA ILE A 85 12.24 -14.78 9.24
C ILE A 85 10.98 -13.93 9.36
N TYR A 86 10.13 -13.87 8.32
CA TYR A 86 8.82 -13.24 8.39
C TYR A 86 8.00 -13.72 9.60
N GLU A 87 7.89 -15.03 9.82
CA GLU A 87 7.16 -15.53 10.98
C GLU A 87 7.89 -15.24 12.29
N GLN A 88 9.22 -15.31 12.30
CA GLN A 88 10.02 -14.94 13.47
C GLN A 88 9.71 -13.49 13.91
N ALA A 89 9.71 -12.54 12.97
CA ALA A 89 9.41 -11.14 13.23
C ALA A 89 8.01 -10.93 13.83
N LEU A 90 7.01 -11.65 13.33
CA LEU A 90 5.66 -11.63 13.89
C LEU A 90 5.63 -12.17 15.32
N ARG A 91 6.39 -13.23 15.63
CA ARG A 91 6.45 -13.82 16.97
C ARG A 91 7.13 -12.87 17.96
N ASP A 92 8.26 -12.28 17.57
CA ASP A 92 8.99 -11.33 18.40
C ASP A 92 8.11 -10.11 18.69
N ARG A 93 7.45 -9.55 17.66
CA ARG A 93 6.52 -8.43 17.84
C ARG A 93 5.30 -8.80 18.68
N PHE A 94 4.77 -10.01 18.54
CA PHE A 94 3.67 -10.50 19.36
C PHE A 94 4.06 -10.57 20.85
N MET A 95 5.26 -11.05 21.15
CA MET A 95 5.74 -11.13 22.53
C MET A 95 5.84 -9.74 23.17
N GLU A 96 6.38 -8.75 22.44
CA GLU A 96 6.39 -7.35 22.88
C GLU A 96 4.98 -6.81 23.17
N TRP A 97 4.04 -7.01 22.24
CA TRP A 97 2.66 -6.57 22.38
C TRP A 97 1.94 -7.23 23.56
N SER A 98 2.17 -8.52 23.77
CA SER A 98 1.52 -9.27 24.85
C SER A 98 1.97 -8.79 26.24
N ALA A 99 3.15 -8.17 26.34
CA ALA A 99 3.75 -7.75 27.61
C ALA A 99 3.67 -8.86 28.70
N GLY A 100 3.83 -10.12 28.30
CA GLY A 100 3.80 -11.29 29.18
C GLY A 100 2.40 -11.82 29.53
N THR A 101 1.33 -11.29 28.94
CA THR A 101 -0.05 -11.74 29.17
C THR A 101 -0.84 -11.87 27.87
N VAL A 102 -1.57 -12.97 27.70
CA VAL A 102 -2.51 -13.17 26.58
C VAL A 102 -3.91 -13.44 27.09
N THR A 103 -4.91 -12.80 26.47
CA THR A 103 -6.32 -12.89 26.89
C THR A 103 -7.16 -13.56 25.83
N PHE A 104 -7.94 -14.56 26.23
CA PHE A 104 -8.85 -15.29 25.35
C PHE A 104 -10.29 -15.18 25.83
N ARG A 105 -11.21 -15.00 24.88
CA ARG A 105 -12.66 -15.04 25.08
C ARG A 105 -13.19 -16.43 24.80
N LEU A 106 -13.79 -17.08 25.80
CA LEU A 106 -14.44 -18.38 25.65
C LEU A 106 -15.93 -18.21 25.31
N PRO A 107 -16.53 -19.02 24.42
CA PRO A 107 -17.98 -19.08 24.29
C PRO A 107 -18.58 -20.00 25.39
N PRO A 108 -19.59 -19.61 26.19
CA PRO A 108 -20.19 -18.28 26.43
C PRO A 108 -19.61 -17.57 27.69
N ALA A 109 -18.36 -17.87 28.01
CA ALA A 109 -17.68 -17.54 29.26
C ALA A 109 -16.94 -16.19 29.21
N PRO A 110 -16.53 -15.64 30.37
CA PRO A 110 -15.76 -14.41 30.43
C PRO A 110 -14.38 -14.55 29.77
N ASP A 111 -13.76 -13.40 29.54
CA ASP A 111 -12.37 -13.32 29.08
C ASP A 111 -11.42 -13.89 30.16
N VAL A 112 -10.47 -14.73 29.74
CA VAL A 112 -9.49 -15.38 30.62
C VAL A 112 -8.09 -15.03 30.16
N SER A 113 -7.29 -14.49 31.08
CA SER A 113 -5.91 -14.09 30.84
C SER A 113 -4.93 -15.15 31.35
N TYR A 114 -3.83 -15.32 30.63
CA TYR A 114 -2.75 -16.24 30.97
C TYR A 114 -1.40 -15.52 30.90
N THR A 115 -0.56 -15.74 31.90
CA THR A 115 0.85 -15.32 31.86
C THR A 115 1.63 -16.21 30.88
N VAL A 116 2.46 -15.59 30.06
CA VAL A 116 3.34 -16.23 29.08
C VAL A 116 4.74 -15.63 29.19
N THR A 117 5.78 -16.46 29.12
CA THR A 117 7.18 -16.00 29.22
C THR A 117 7.98 -16.26 27.95
N SER A 118 7.45 -17.11 27.07
CA SER A 118 8.03 -17.48 25.79
C SER A 118 6.93 -17.64 24.74
N TYR A 119 7.32 -17.59 23.46
CA TYR A 119 6.37 -17.86 22.39
C TYR A 119 5.88 -19.32 22.41
N ASP A 120 6.68 -20.27 22.90
CA ASP A 120 6.23 -21.66 23.08
C ASP A 120 5.07 -21.77 24.09
N ASP A 121 5.06 -20.93 25.13
CA ASP A 121 3.92 -20.84 26.04
C ASP A 121 2.68 -20.35 25.31
N VAL A 122 2.81 -19.28 24.51
CA VAL A 122 1.74 -18.74 23.67
C VAL A 122 1.19 -19.83 22.75
N LYS A 123 2.06 -20.60 22.07
CA LYS A 123 1.65 -21.65 21.15
C LYS A 123 0.86 -22.76 21.85
N LYS A 124 1.38 -23.28 22.96
CA LYS A 124 0.71 -24.31 23.78
C LYS A 124 -0.66 -23.84 24.27
N ARG A 125 -0.76 -22.56 24.66
CA ARG A 125 -2.02 -21.94 25.08
C ARG A 125 -2.99 -21.82 23.91
N ALA A 126 -2.55 -21.27 22.78
CA ALA A 126 -3.37 -21.10 21.58
C ALA A 126 -3.94 -22.44 21.07
N ASP A 127 -3.15 -23.51 21.09
CA ASP A 127 -3.61 -24.85 20.71
C ASP A 127 -4.75 -25.35 21.60
N ARG A 128 -4.64 -25.14 22.91
CA ARG A 128 -5.71 -25.49 23.86
C ARG A 128 -6.95 -24.63 23.63
N MET A 129 -6.76 -23.32 23.45
CA MET A 129 -7.84 -22.35 23.26
C MET A 129 -8.61 -22.57 21.96
N THR A 130 -7.92 -22.91 20.87
CA THR A 130 -8.54 -23.24 19.58
C THR A 130 -9.49 -24.43 19.70
N ARG A 131 -9.09 -25.48 20.44
CA ARG A 131 -9.97 -26.65 20.72
C ARG A 131 -11.22 -26.28 21.51
N GLN A 132 -11.15 -25.22 22.32
CA GLN A 132 -12.26 -24.68 23.10
C GLN A 132 -13.06 -23.61 22.33
N ARG A 133 -12.74 -23.39 21.05
CA ARG A 133 -13.31 -22.30 20.21
C ARG A 133 -13.15 -20.92 20.84
N ALA A 134 -12.14 -20.76 21.69
CA ALA A 134 -11.83 -19.49 22.30
C ALA A 134 -11.08 -18.59 21.31
N LYS A 135 -11.29 -17.29 21.42
CA LYS A 135 -10.75 -16.27 20.51
C LYS A 135 -9.76 -15.37 21.24
N LEU A 136 -8.65 -15.01 20.61
CA LEU A 136 -7.72 -14.03 21.17
C LEU A 136 -8.40 -12.65 21.20
N VAL A 137 -8.34 -11.97 22.33
CA VAL A 137 -8.84 -10.60 22.47
C VAL A 137 -7.75 -9.63 22.07
N VAL A 138 -8.06 -8.75 21.11
CA VAL A 138 -7.17 -7.72 20.57
C VAL A 138 -7.93 -6.41 20.59
N ALA A 139 -7.57 -5.52 21.52
CA ALA A 139 -8.36 -4.34 21.85
C ALA A 139 -9.83 -4.70 22.13
N ASP A 140 -10.77 -4.23 21.32
CA ASP A 140 -12.21 -4.48 21.42
C ASP A 140 -12.69 -5.69 20.60
N GLN A 141 -11.80 -6.31 19.81
CA GLN A 141 -12.11 -7.40 18.90
C GLN A 141 -11.69 -8.77 19.46
N ALA A 142 -12.38 -9.82 19.02
CA ALA A 142 -12.04 -11.20 19.34
C ALA A 142 -11.84 -12.01 18.05
N ILE A 143 -10.62 -12.51 17.84
CA ILE A 143 -10.19 -13.15 16.60
C ILE A 143 -9.81 -14.62 16.79
N GLU A 144 -9.88 -15.40 15.72
CA GLU A 144 -9.32 -16.75 15.72
C GLU A 144 -7.79 -16.67 15.84
N PHE A 145 -7.23 -17.51 16.71
CA PHE A 145 -5.78 -17.48 16.96
C PHE A 145 -5.25 -18.87 17.32
N ASN A 146 -4.44 -19.42 16.42
CA ASN A 146 -3.83 -20.75 16.57
C ASN A 146 -2.32 -20.68 16.94
N GLY A 147 -1.78 -19.47 17.15
CA GLY A 147 -0.36 -19.24 17.43
C GLY A 147 0.58 -19.60 16.27
N MET A 148 0.06 -19.78 15.06
CA MET A 148 0.84 -19.99 13.83
C MET A 148 0.75 -18.73 12.95
N LEU A 149 1.52 -18.72 11.85
CA LEU A 149 1.56 -17.63 10.89
C LEU A 149 0.19 -17.01 10.55
N HIS A 150 -0.84 -17.82 10.27
CA HIS A 150 -2.18 -17.31 9.99
C HIS A 150 -2.77 -16.49 11.16
N GLY A 151 -2.74 -17.04 12.38
CA GLY A 151 -3.23 -16.33 13.57
C GLY A 151 -2.40 -15.09 13.90
N LEU A 152 -1.08 -15.15 13.71
CA LEU A 152 -0.19 -13.99 13.88
C LEU A 152 -0.50 -12.88 12.88
N ARG A 153 -0.73 -13.19 11.61
CA ARG A 153 -1.12 -12.19 10.60
C ARG A 153 -2.45 -11.54 10.91
N LEU A 154 -3.44 -12.35 11.29
CA LEU A 154 -4.75 -11.85 11.69
C LEU A 154 -4.63 -10.92 12.91
N TRP A 155 -3.86 -11.33 13.92
CA TRP A 155 -3.54 -10.50 15.08
C TRP A 155 -2.88 -9.17 14.66
N ALA A 156 -1.82 -9.19 13.85
CA ALA A 156 -1.10 -7.99 13.48
C ALA A 156 -2.00 -6.98 12.73
N ARG A 157 -2.91 -7.49 11.88
CA ARG A 157 -3.93 -6.67 11.20
C ARG A 157 -4.95 -6.09 12.18
N THR A 158 -5.50 -6.91 13.07
CA THR A 158 -6.48 -6.46 14.07
C THR A 158 -5.88 -5.47 15.07
N ALA A 159 -4.60 -5.63 15.41
CA ALA A 159 -3.85 -4.71 16.26
C ALA A 159 -3.45 -3.40 15.54
N GLY A 160 -3.77 -3.23 14.26
CA GLY A 160 -3.42 -2.04 13.48
C GLY A 160 -1.94 -1.92 13.12
N LEU A 161 -1.17 -3.00 13.22
CA LEU A 161 0.26 -3.00 12.91
C LEU A 161 0.53 -3.07 11.40
N LEU A 162 -0.39 -3.64 10.62
CA LEU A 162 -0.26 -3.79 9.17
C LEU A 162 -1.32 -2.94 8.44
N ARG A 163 -0.85 -1.99 7.63
CA ARG A 163 -1.66 -1.02 6.88
C ARG A 163 -1.86 -1.43 5.42
N GLY A 164 -2.82 -0.79 4.76
CA GLY A 164 -3.15 -0.91 3.36
C GLY A 164 -3.98 -2.15 3.01
N ARG A 165 -4.78 -2.01 1.97
CA ARG A 165 -5.66 -3.08 1.48
C ARG A 165 -5.00 -3.97 0.46
N ARG A 166 -4.22 -3.42 -0.48
CA ARG A 166 -3.53 -4.22 -1.50
C ARG A 166 -2.40 -5.05 -0.93
N SER A 167 -1.78 -4.63 0.18
CA SER A 167 -0.74 -5.40 0.88
C SER A 167 -1.26 -6.76 1.37
N ARG A 168 -2.55 -6.90 1.70
CA ARG A 168 -3.16 -8.18 2.15
C ARG A 168 -2.97 -9.32 1.16
N ALA A 169 -3.15 -9.05 -0.14
CA ALA A 169 -2.96 -10.05 -1.18
C ALA A 169 -1.50 -10.52 -1.28
N VAL A 170 -0.55 -9.60 -1.09
CA VAL A 170 0.87 -9.93 -1.05
C VAL A 170 1.20 -10.74 0.20
N GLU A 171 0.73 -10.32 1.37
CA GLU A 171 0.92 -11.08 2.61
C GLU A 171 0.35 -12.51 2.52
N ASP A 172 -0.80 -12.70 1.86
CA ASP A 172 -1.38 -14.01 1.59
C ASP A 172 -0.49 -14.85 0.66
N ALA A 173 0.09 -14.23 -0.36
CA ALA A 173 1.06 -14.88 -1.22
C ALA A 173 2.33 -15.26 -0.43
N LEU A 174 2.88 -14.36 0.39
CA LEU A 174 4.04 -14.62 1.24
C LEU A 174 3.78 -15.76 2.23
N ALA A 175 2.59 -15.81 2.83
CA ALA A 175 2.21 -16.90 3.73
C ALA A 175 2.12 -18.26 3.01
N LYS A 176 1.63 -18.29 1.77
CA LYS A 176 1.64 -19.50 0.93
C LYS A 176 3.06 -19.93 0.59
N LEU A 177 3.91 -18.99 0.16
CA LEU A 177 5.31 -19.24 -0.15
C LEU A 177 6.07 -19.78 1.06
N ARG A 178 5.92 -19.15 2.23
CA ARG A 178 6.48 -19.66 3.50
C ARG A 178 6.05 -21.10 3.76
N ASN A 179 4.78 -21.44 3.52
CA ASN A 179 4.31 -22.81 3.74
C ASN A 179 4.91 -23.81 2.74
N TYR A 180 5.14 -23.42 1.48
CA TYR A 180 5.87 -24.25 0.53
C TYR A 180 7.30 -24.51 0.98
N VAL A 181 7.99 -23.50 1.51
CA VAL A 181 9.35 -23.64 2.06
C VAL A 181 9.36 -24.57 3.28
N ALA A 182 8.37 -24.45 4.17
CA ALA A 182 8.27 -25.32 5.34
C ALA A 182 7.91 -26.78 5.00
N HIS A 183 7.30 -27.02 3.83
CA HIS A 183 6.82 -28.32 3.38
C HIS A 183 7.20 -28.54 1.90
N PRO A 184 8.50 -28.70 1.60
CA PRO A 184 8.97 -28.76 0.22
C PRO A 184 8.44 -30.02 -0.47
N SER A 185 7.91 -29.86 -1.69
CA SER A 185 7.44 -30.96 -2.54
C SER A 185 8.40 -31.30 -3.67
N GLY A 186 9.51 -30.55 -3.80
CA GLY A 186 10.50 -30.72 -4.86
C GLY A 186 11.61 -29.68 -4.78
N HIS A 187 12.58 -29.81 -5.68
CA HIS A 187 13.65 -28.82 -5.86
C HIS A 187 13.11 -27.60 -6.61
N HIS A 188 13.43 -26.40 -6.14
CA HIS A 188 13.20 -25.13 -6.83
C HIS A 188 14.47 -24.29 -6.82
N VAL A 189 14.47 -23.30 -7.71
CA VAL A 189 15.58 -22.38 -7.91
C VAL A 189 14.98 -20.97 -8.02
N ASP A 190 15.47 -20.03 -7.22
CA ASP A 190 15.11 -18.62 -7.29
C ASP A 190 16.15 -17.83 -8.12
N THR A 191 15.87 -16.56 -8.36
CA THR A 191 16.76 -15.61 -9.04
C THR A 191 17.32 -14.58 -8.06
N PRO A 192 18.47 -13.95 -8.35
CA PRO A 192 19.00 -12.87 -7.52
C PRO A 192 17.98 -11.74 -7.30
N VAL A 193 17.25 -11.38 -8.36
CA VAL A 193 16.20 -10.34 -8.32
C VAL A 193 14.99 -10.78 -7.49
N GLY A 194 14.60 -12.06 -7.58
CA GLY A 194 13.52 -12.64 -6.78
C GLY A 194 13.86 -12.68 -5.29
N ALA A 195 15.07 -13.14 -4.96
CA ALA A 195 15.59 -13.14 -3.60
C ALA A 195 15.70 -11.72 -3.03
N ALA A 196 16.27 -10.76 -3.80
CA ALA A 196 16.38 -9.36 -3.37
C ALA A 196 15.00 -8.72 -3.11
N ARG A 197 14.01 -9.00 -3.98
CA ARG A 197 12.63 -8.54 -3.77
C ARG A 197 12.04 -9.11 -2.48
N THR A 198 12.28 -10.39 -2.20
CA THR A 198 11.79 -11.04 -0.98
C THR A 198 12.45 -10.44 0.27
N VAL A 199 13.75 -10.13 0.23
CA VAL A 199 14.48 -9.44 1.30
C VAL A 199 13.93 -8.03 1.53
N ARG A 200 13.68 -7.26 0.45
CA ARG A 200 13.03 -5.93 0.51
C ARG A 200 11.66 -5.99 1.14
N ASP A 201 10.79 -6.87 0.63
CA ASP A 201 9.44 -7.08 1.16
C ASP A 201 9.46 -7.46 2.65
N LEU A 202 10.44 -8.28 3.07
CA LEU A 202 10.65 -8.64 4.48
C LEU A 202 11.06 -7.42 5.31
N ALA A 203 12.00 -6.60 4.84
CA ALA A 203 12.44 -5.40 5.53
C ALA A 203 11.28 -4.41 5.75
N GLU A 204 10.50 -4.15 4.70
CA GLU A 204 9.30 -3.31 4.77
C GLU A 204 8.30 -3.84 5.80
N LEU A 205 8.07 -5.16 5.81
CA LEU A 205 7.15 -5.79 6.73
C LEU A 205 7.63 -5.69 8.18
N ILE A 206 8.91 -5.99 8.43
CA ILE A 206 9.50 -5.86 9.78
C ILE A 206 9.35 -4.41 10.24
N ASN A 207 9.76 -3.44 9.44
CA ASN A 207 9.65 -2.03 9.83
C ASN A 207 8.20 -1.63 10.13
N GLN A 208 7.26 -2.07 9.29
CA GLN A 208 5.84 -1.78 9.48
C GLN A 208 5.30 -2.40 10.78
N LEU A 209 5.72 -3.61 11.15
CA LEU A 209 5.34 -4.24 12.43
C LEU A 209 5.77 -3.41 13.64
N TRP A 210 6.90 -2.69 13.55
CA TRP A 210 7.39 -1.74 14.55
C TRP A 210 6.93 -0.29 14.31
N GLY A 211 5.96 -0.08 13.42
CA GLY A 211 5.31 1.22 13.20
C GLY A 211 6.08 2.19 12.30
N GLN A 212 7.06 1.70 11.55
CA GLN A 212 7.85 2.49 10.62
C GLN A 212 7.45 2.15 9.18
N ALA A 213 6.78 3.08 8.51
CA ALA A 213 6.48 2.94 7.10
C ALA A 213 7.75 3.20 6.27
N THR A 214 7.90 2.51 5.13
CA THR A 214 9.15 2.53 4.37
C THR A 214 9.11 3.63 3.31
N PRO A 215 10.05 4.60 3.30
CA PRO A 215 10.20 5.55 2.20
C PRO A 215 10.32 4.81 0.86
N ASP A 216 9.50 5.21 -0.12
CA ASP A 216 9.41 4.55 -1.43
C ASP A 216 9.08 3.04 -1.42
N GLY A 217 8.64 2.54 -0.26
CA GLY A 217 8.25 1.14 -0.05
C GLY A 217 7.16 0.67 -1.00
N ARG A 218 7.23 -0.59 -1.40
CA ARG A 218 6.24 -1.20 -2.28
C ARG A 218 5.02 -1.74 -1.56
N LEU A 219 5.21 -2.34 -0.39
CA LEU A 219 4.18 -3.00 0.41
C LEU A 219 3.60 -2.07 1.47
N TYR A 220 4.48 -1.37 2.19
CA TYR A 220 4.10 -0.46 3.26
C TYR A 220 4.77 0.91 3.05
N PRO A 221 4.38 1.62 1.98
CA PRO A 221 4.93 2.93 1.67
C PRO A 221 4.68 3.91 2.80
N ALA A 222 5.68 4.74 3.08
CA ALA A 222 5.52 5.94 3.85
C ALA A 222 4.52 6.91 3.18
N PRO A 223 3.87 7.80 3.95
CA PRO A 223 3.09 8.90 3.40
C PRO A 223 3.86 9.65 2.31
N LEU A 224 3.19 9.93 1.19
CA LEU A 224 3.82 10.53 0.03
C LEU A 224 3.86 12.05 0.16
N ARG A 225 4.92 12.68 -0.38
CA ARG A 225 5.03 14.14 -0.45
C ARG A 225 4.12 14.66 -1.56
N ARG A 226 3.24 15.60 -1.22
CA ARG A 226 2.53 16.42 -2.20
C ARG A 226 3.17 17.80 -2.29
N GLU A 227 3.22 18.31 -3.51
CA GLU A 227 3.70 19.64 -3.82
C GLU A 227 2.57 20.47 -4.44
N ILE A 228 2.82 21.76 -4.61
CA ILE A 228 1.91 22.66 -5.32
C ILE A 228 2.15 22.49 -6.81
N VAL A 229 1.12 22.03 -7.50
CA VAL A 229 1.14 21.68 -8.91
C VAL A 229 0.03 22.45 -9.61
N VAL A 230 0.31 22.83 -10.86
CA VAL A 230 -0.66 23.45 -11.75
C VAL A 230 -1.10 22.43 -12.77
N LEU A 231 -2.41 22.21 -12.83
CA LEU A 231 -3.02 21.44 -13.91
C LEU A 231 -3.61 22.42 -14.92
N SER A 232 -3.23 22.25 -16.18
CA SER A 232 -3.61 23.17 -17.25
C SER A 232 -4.33 22.40 -18.36
N TRP A 233 -5.35 22.99 -18.99
CA TRP A 233 -5.99 22.44 -20.19
C TRP A 233 -6.49 23.53 -21.11
N ASN A 234 -6.69 23.22 -22.39
CA ASN A 234 -7.18 24.18 -23.38
C ASN A 234 -8.33 23.61 -24.23
N GLY A 235 -8.84 24.41 -25.18
CA GLY A 235 -9.96 24.06 -26.06
C GLY A 235 -9.74 22.83 -26.94
N SER A 236 -8.50 22.57 -27.36
CA SER A 236 -8.09 21.38 -28.12
C SER A 236 -7.96 20.10 -27.29
N GLY A 237 -8.16 20.17 -25.98
CA GLY A 237 -8.09 19.02 -25.09
C GLY A 237 -6.66 18.61 -24.69
N ARG A 238 -5.65 19.45 -24.98
CA ARG A 238 -4.31 19.27 -24.43
C ARG A 238 -4.37 19.50 -22.93
N THR A 239 -3.69 18.66 -22.16
CA THR A 239 -3.61 18.77 -20.70
C THR A 239 -2.15 18.76 -20.25
N ARG A 240 -1.84 19.42 -19.14
CA ARG A 240 -0.50 19.47 -18.54
C ARG A 240 -0.56 19.39 -17.02
N MET A 241 0.51 18.85 -16.47
CA MET A 241 0.81 18.87 -15.04
C MET A 241 2.21 19.44 -14.88
N GLU A 242 2.32 20.58 -14.20
CA GLU A 242 3.58 21.31 -14.06
C GLU A 242 3.77 21.78 -12.61
N PRO A 243 5.02 21.84 -12.11
CA PRO A 243 5.27 22.44 -10.80
C PRO A 243 4.84 23.92 -10.80
N ALA A 244 4.41 24.44 -9.64
CA ALA A 244 3.96 25.83 -9.53
C ALA A 244 4.96 26.87 -10.06
N SER A 245 6.27 26.60 -9.97
CA SER A 245 7.32 27.46 -10.52
C SER A 245 7.26 27.63 -12.04
N ALA A 246 6.64 26.70 -12.77
CA ALA A 246 6.49 26.79 -14.22
C ALA A 246 5.71 28.03 -14.66
N LEU A 247 4.78 28.52 -13.84
CA LEU A 247 3.99 29.74 -14.13
C LEU A 247 4.84 31.02 -14.21
N THR A 248 6.07 31.00 -13.69
CA THR A 248 6.99 32.15 -13.74
C THR A 248 7.85 32.18 -15.01
N VAL A 249 7.90 31.08 -15.75
CA VAL A 249 8.62 30.96 -17.02
C VAL A 249 7.68 31.36 -18.17
N PRO A 250 8.14 32.01 -19.25
CA PRO A 250 7.31 32.25 -20.44
C PRO A 250 6.78 30.93 -21.04
N ASP A 251 5.60 30.97 -21.65
CA ASP A 251 5.06 29.80 -22.35
C ASP A 251 6.00 29.35 -23.49
N PRO A 252 6.13 28.03 -23.75
CA PRO A 252 6.86 27.52 -24.90
C PRO A 252 6.37 28.17 -26.20
N VAL A 253 7.28 28.40 -27.15
CA VAL A 253 6.96 29.05 -28.44
C VAL A 253 5.83 28.31 -29.18
N GLU A 254 5.80 26.98 -29.10
CA GLU A 254 4.75 26.13 -29.69
C GLU A 254 3.34 26.40 -29.14
N ASP A 255 3.23 26.97 -27.95
CA ASP A 255 1.93 27.32 -27.33
C ASP A 255 1.55 28.78 -27.58
N GLN A 256 2.52 29.64 -27.89
CA GLN A 256 2.26 31.01 -28.33
C GLN A 256 1.69 31.04 -29.76
N GLU A 257 1.89 29.98 -30.54
CA GLU A 257 1.34 29.80 -31.89
C GLU A 257 -0.06 29.13 -31.88
N SER A 258 -0.57 28.74 -30.71
CA SER A 258 -1.90 28.13 -30.52
C SER A 258 -2.93 29.20 -30.17
N ASP A 259 -4.02 29.31 -30.94
CA ASP A 259 -5.15 30.22 -30.64
C ASP A 259 -5.94 29.80 -29.38
N ASP A 260 -5.71 28.59 -28.84
CA ASP A 260 -6.42 28.08 -27.66
C ASP A 260 -5.76 28.50 -26.34
N GLU A 261 -6.44 29.38 -25.58
CA GLU A 261 -6.04 29.78 -24.24
C GLU A 261 -6.15 28.62 -23.23
N TYR A 262 -5.11 28.43 -22.42
CA TYR A 262 -5.13 27.45 -21.32
C TYR A 262 -5.88 28.01 -20.11
N GLN A 263 -6.69 27.15 -19.51
CA GLN A 263 -7.25 27.31 -18.17
C GLN A 263 -6.37 26.56 -17.18
N HIS A 264 -6.22 27.12 -15.98
CA HIS A 264 -5.33 26.61 -14.95
C HIS A 264 -6.07 26.39 -13.63
N VAL A 265 -5.75 25.29 -12.95
CA VAL A 265 -6.13 25.05 -11.56
C VAL A 265 -4.89 24.77 -10.74
N VAL A 266 -4.87 25.27 -9.51
CA VAL A 266 -3.80 24.99 -8.55
C VAL A 266 -4.28 23.92 -7.59
N VAL A 267 -3.48 22.86 -7.47
CA VAL A 267 -3.77 21.71 -6.62
C VAL A 267 -2.55 21.37 -5.76
N ARG A 268 -2.81 20.71 -4.64
CA ARG A 268 -1.79 19.98 -3.90
C ARG A 268 -1.86 18.50 -4.31
N ALA A 269 -0.82 18.03 -5.00
CA ALA A 269 -0.78 16.71 -5.63
C ALA A 269 0.62 16.08 -5.56
N ILE A 270 0.72 14.77 -5.84
CA ILE A 270 2.01 14.11 -6.02
C ILE A 270 2.66 14.66 -7.30
N PRO A 271 3.86 15.26 -7.24
CA PRO A 271 4.49 15.82 -8.43
C PRO A 271 4.89 14.71 -9.41
N PHE A 272 4.91 15.05 -10.71
CA PHE A 272 5.44 14.16 -11.72
C PHE A 272 6.96 14.11 -11.64
N ILE A 273 7.52 12.92 -11.42
CA ILE A 273 8.97 12.67 -11.40
C ILE A 273 9.28 11.60 -12.45
N PRO A 274 10.08 11.88 -13.49
CA PRO A 274 10.42 10.90 -14.51
C PRO A 274 10.94 9.58 -13.91
N GLY A 275 10.36 8.46 -14.35
CA GLY A 275 10.72 7.12 -13.85
C GLY A 275 10.15 6.77 -12.47
N SER A 276 9.49 7.69 -11.77
CA SER A 276 8.85 7.40 -10.49
C SER A 276 7.60 6.53 -10.67
N ARG A 277 7.51 5.49 -9.85
CA ARG A 277 6.31 4.64 -9.72
C ARG A 277 5.13 5.34 -9.07
N TRP A 278 5.36 6.50 -8.45
CA TRP A 278 4.36 7.30 -7.74
C TRP A 278 3.71 8.36 -8.64
N ASN A 279 4.10 8.43 -9.92
CA ASN A 279 3.37 9.24 -10.89
C ASN A 279 1.93 8.76 -10.99
N ASP A 280 0.98 9.67 -10.80
CA ASP A 280 -0.44 9.35 -10.88
C ASP A 280 -0.84 9.10 -12.34
N PRO A 281 -1.27 7.89 -12.73
CA PRO A 281 -1.67 7.64 -14.12
C PRO A 281 -2.97 8.37 -14.51
N HIS A 282 -3.74 8.85 -13.54
CA HIS A 282 -5.04 9.49 -13.71
C HIS A 282 -5.02 10.98 -13.36
N TRP A 283 -3.85 11.64 -13.28
CA TRP A 283 -3.77 13.07 -12.94
C TRP A 283 -4.62 13.95 -13.88
N ALA A 284 -4.68 13.60 -15.17
CA ALA A 284 -5.43 14.33 -16.19
C ALA A 284 -6.96 14.17 -16.02
N GLU A 285 -7.39 13.26 -15.15
CA GLU A 285 -8.79 13.02 -14.85
C GLU A 285 -9.25 13.78 -13.61
N PHE A 286 -8.45 14.71 -13.07
CA PHE A 286 -8.77 15.44 -11.85
C PHE A 286 -10.17 16.07 -11.85
N ASP A 287 -10.84 15.90 -10.72
CA ASP A 287 -12.14 16.47 -10.40
C ASP A 287 -12.12 16.90 -8.92
N SER A 288 -12.63 18.09 -8.61
CA SER A 288 -12.63 18.62 -7.25
C SER A 288 -13.63 17.90 -6.33
N ARG A 289 -14.73 17.37 -6.89
CA ARG A 289 -15.80 16.72 -6.13
C ARG A 289 -15.59 15.21 -6.01
N TYR A 290 -14.93 14.62 -7.00
CA TYR A 290 -14.72 13.18 -7.09
C TYR A 290 -13.25 12.78 -6.94
N GLU A 291 -13.01 11.64 -6.31
CA GLU A 291 -11.69 11.01 -6.22
C GLU A 291 -11.37 10.24 -7.51
N THR A 292 -11.02 10.97 -8.56
CA THR A 292 -10.70 10.42 -9.89
C THR A 292 -9.21 10.19 -10.11
N THR A 293 -8.37 10.83 -9.31
CA THR A 293 -6.92 10.63 -9.26
C THR A 293 -6.59 9.43 -8.37
N ARG A 294 -5.50 8.71 -8.67
CA ARG A 294 -5.09 7.55 -7.86
C ARG A 294 -4.67 7.97 -6.46
N PHE A 295 -3.90 9.04 -6.35
CA PHE A 295 -3.39 9.57 -5.09
C PHE A 295 -4.21 10.78 -4.62
N PRO A 296 -4.28 11.07 -3.30
CA PRO A 296 -5.05 12.19 -2.78
C PRO A 296 -4.65 13.53 -3.41
N THR A 297 -5.54 14.12 -4.19
CA THR A 297 -5.34 15.44 -4.81
C THR A 297 -6.29 16.45 -4.19
N GLU A 298 -5.76 17.59 -3.77
CA GLU A 298 -6.53 18.63 -3.09
C GLU A 298 -6.61 19.89 -3.94
N TYR A 299 -7.84 20.31 -4.24
CA TYR A 299 -8.12 21.57 -4.90
C TYR A 299 -7.73 22.75 -3.99
N LEU A 300 -7.02 23.73 -4.54
CA LEU A 300 -6.68 24.97 -3.83
C LEU A 300 -7.30 26.21 -4.50
N TRP A 301 -7.21 26.29 -5.84
CA TRP A 301 -7.69 27.44 -6.59
C TRP A 301 -8.01 27.12 -8.05
N GLY A 302 -8.85 27.96 -8.68
CA GLY A 302 -9.16 27.96 -10.11
C GLY A 302 -10.57 27.45 -10.44
N PRO A 303 -10.93 27.33 -11.72
CA PRO A 303 -10.12 27.64 -12.88
C PRO A 303 -9.86 29.15 -13.04
N GLY A 304 -8.80 29.50 -13.75
CA GLY A 304 -8.55 30.85 -14.23
C GLY A 304 -7.36 30.90 -15.19
N THR A 305 -6.98 32.12 -15.56
CA THR A 305 -5.85 32.37 -16.46
C THR A 305 -4.51 32.13 -15.78
N ARG A 306 -3.44 32.06 -16.58
CA ARG A 306 -2.05 31.93 -16.09
C ARG A 306 -1.67 33.06 -15.13
N GLU A 307 -2.07 34.29 -15.45
CA GLU A 307 -1.76 35.48 -14.66
C GLU A 307 -2.48 35.46 -13.30
N GLU A 308 -3.76 35.08 -13.28
CA GLU A 308 -4.55 34.95 -12.06
C GLU A 308 -4.00 33.85 -11.15
N ALA A 309 -3.63 32.70 -11.72
CA ALA A 309 -3.03 31.59 -10.97
C ALA A 309 -1.71 32.01 -10.31
N ARG A 310 -0.86 32.73 -11.06
CA ARG A 310 0.40 33.27 -10.53
C ARG A 310 0.16 34.29 -9.42
N ALA A 311 -0.75 35.24 -9.62
CA ALA A 311 -1.09 36.24 -8.61
C ALA A 311 -1.59 35.58 -7.32
N TRP A 312 -2.41 34.53 -7.43
CA TRP A 312 -2.89 33.77 -6.28
C TRP A 312 -1.75 33.04 -5.55
N LEU A 313 -0.83 32.40 -6.28
CA LEU A 313 0.33 31.74 -5.67
C LEU A 313 1.26 32.71 -4.93
N GLU A 314 1.49 33.89 -5.48
CA GLU A 314 2.32 34.93 -4.85
C GLU A 314 1.71 35.45 -3.54
N GLN A 315 0.38 35.55 -3.51
CA GLN A 315 -0.41 35.99 -2.36
C GLN A 315 -0.52 34.91 -1.27
N GLU A 316 -1.04 33.72 -1.61
CA GLU A 316 -1.41 32.70 -0.63
C GLU A 316 -0.23 31.81 -0.22
N ARG A 317 0.78 31.64 -1.09
CA ARG A 317 2.00 30.86 -0.85
C ARG A 317 1.74 29.51 -0.17
N PRO A 318 0.89 28.65 -0.75
CA PRO A 318 0.53 27.40 -0.11
C PRO A 318 1.74 26.46 0.00
N ASP A 319 1.80 25.70 1.09
CA ASP A 319 2.82 24.68 1.29
C ASP A 319 2.38 23.31 0.77
N GLY A 320 3.38 22.53 0.33
CA GLY A 320 3.23 21.09 0.15
C GLY A 320 3.16 20.36 1.50
N ASP A 321 2.57 19.17 1.51
CA ASP A 321 2.38 18.36 2.73
C ASP A 321 2.77 16.90 2.51
N SER A 322 2.53 16.08 3.53
CA SER A 322 2.68 14.63 3.44
C SER A 322 1.32 13.99 3.64
N VAL A 323 0.96 13.05 2.76
CA VAL A 323 -0.38 12.45 2.75
C VAL A 323 -0.31 10.93 2.77
N ASP A 324 -1.15 10.33 3.61
CA ASP A 324 -1.42 8.90 3.53
C ASP A 324 -2.43 8.62 2.41
N PHE A 325 -2.18 7.56 1.64
CA PHE A 325 -3.08 7.12 0.59
C PHE A 325 -3.62 5.70 0.81
N THR A 326 -3.20 5.01 1.87
CA THR A 326 -3.67 3.65 2.16
C THR A 326 -4.88 3.68 3.08
N ASP A 327 -5.72 2.64 3.03
CA ASP A 327 -6.89 2.49 3.91
C ASP A 327 -7.85 3.69 3.92
N ARG A 328 -7.97 4.38 2.77
CA ARG A 328 -8.88 5.51 2.58
C ARG A 328 -10.32 5.02 2.56
N VAL A 329 -11.23 5.84 3.11
CA VAL A 329 -12.67 5.58 3.02
C VAL A 329 -13.27 6.44 1.92
N PHE A 330 -14.06 5.80 1.06
CA PHE A 330 -14.75 6.42 -0.05
C PHE A 330 -16.27 6.21 0.08
N LEU A 331 -17.02 7.20 -0.38
CA LEU A 331 -18.46 7.09 -0.61
C LEU A 331 -18.73 7.01 -2.11
N VAL A 332 -19.46 5.98 -2.54
CA VAL A 332 -19.82 5.77 -3.94
C VAL A 332 -21.34 5.80 -4.06
N GLN A 333 -21.85 6.64 -4.97
CA GLN A 333 -23.28 6.84 -5.18
C GLN A 333 -23.75 6.06 -6.41
N ASP A 334 -24.83 5.31 -6.26
CA ASP A 334 -25.58 4.68 -7.35
C ASP A 334 -26.97 5.34 -7.46
N HIS A 335 -27.16 6.16 -8.49
CA HIS A 335 -28.39 6.89 -8.75
C HIS A 335 -28.81 6.71 -10.22
N GLY A 336 -29.16 5.48 -10.58
CA GLY A 336 -29.45 5.07 -11.96
C GLY A 336 -28.19 4.87 -12.81
N ARG A 337 -27.06 5.39 -12.34
CA ARG A 337 -25.70 5.09 -12.76
C ARG A 337 -24.77 5.19 -11.56
N LEU A 338 -23.69 4.41 -11.59
CA LEU A 338 -22.65 4.48 -10.58
C LEU A 338 -21.75 5.68 -10.84
N LEU A 339 -21.64 6.57 -9.87
CA LEU A 339 -20.77 7.75 -9.92
C LEU A 339 -19.37 7.42 -9.40
N PRO A 340 -18.35 8.21 -9.79
CA PRO A 340 -17.02 8.05 -9.23
C PRO A 340 -17.03 8.18 -7.70
N PRO A 341 -16.05 7.62 -6.99
CA PRO A 341 -15.97 7.73 -5.54
C PRO A 341 -15.78 9.19 -5.09
N MET A 342 -16.31 9.54 -3.92
CA MET A 342 -16.10 10.82 -3.26
C MET A 342 -15.39 10.62 -1.91
N ARG A 343 -14.64 11.65 -1.47
CA ARG A 343 -14.26 11.77 -0.07
C ARG A 343 -15.51 11.97 0.80
N PRO A 344 -15.59 11.34 2.00
CA PRO A 344 -16.74 11.52 2.88
C PRO A 344 -17.02 12.98 3.26
N ALA A 345 -15.98 13.80 3.42
CA ALA A 345 -16.12 15.23 3.69
C ALA A 345 -16.79 16.01 2.54
N VAL A 346 -16.54 15.63 1.29
CA VAL A 346 -17.16 16.27 0.12
C VAL A 346 -18.61 15.81 -0.04
N ALA A 347 -18.87 14.51 0.13
CA ALA A 347 -20.23 13.96 0.17
C ALA A 347 -21.08 14.63 1.27
N ALA A 348 -20.47 14.95 2.41
CA ALA A 348 -21.11 15.68 3.51
C ALA A 348 -21.52 17.12 3.16
N GLY A 349 -20.85 17.75 2.20
CA GLY A 349 -21.16 19.09 1.70
C GLY A 349 -22.18 19.12 0.55
N LEU A 350 -22.71 17.97 0.13
CA LEU A 350 -23.71 17.92 -0.95
C LEU A 350 -25.03 18.58 -0.52
N PRO A 351 -25.74 19.27 -1.41
CA PRO A 351 -27.12 19.67 -1.15
C PRO A 351 -28.04 18.44 -1.13
N ASP A 352 -29.21 18.55 -0.49
CA ASP A 352 -30.09 17.40 -0.21
C ASP A 352 -30.64 16.73 -1.48
N ASP A 353 -30.86 17.50 -2.55
CA ASP A 353 -31.32 17.00 -3.85
C ASP A 353 -30.26 16.15 -4.58
N GLU A 354 -28.97 16.34 -4.26
CA GLU A 354 -27.87 15.55 -4.79
C GLU A 354 -27.56 14.28 -3.96
N ARG A 355 -28.23 14.09 -2.81
CA ARG A 355 -28.03 12.93 -1.91
C ARG A 355 -28.91 11.72 -2.24
N ALA A 356 -29.67 11.77 -3.34
CA ALA A 356 -30.56 10.69 -3.78
C ALA A 356 -29.83 9.38 -4.16
N GLY A 357 -30.56 8.28 -4.29
CA GLY A 357 -30.02 6.98 -4.70
C GLY A 357 -29.45 6.15 -3.54
N VAL A 358 -28.72 5.10 -3.90
CA VAL A 358 -28.07 4.18 -2.96
C VAL A 358 -26.62 4.60 -2.78
N TRP A 359 -26.16 4.69 -1.54
CA TRP A 359 -24.79 5.04 -1.19
C TRP A 359 -24.06 3.83 -0.63
N HIS A 360 -22.77 3.73 -0.94
CA HIS A 360 -21.88 2.67 -0.49
C HIS A 360 -20.65 3.29 0.19
N ALA A 361 -20.33 2.82 1.39
CA ALA A 361 -19.10 3.15 2.10
C ALA A 361 -18.10 2.01 1.97
N VAL A 362 -16.92 2.31 1.43
CA VAL A 362 -15.88 1.30 1.13
C VAL A 362 -14.52 1.82 1.60
N ARG A 363 -13.75 0.98 2.29
CA ARG A 363 -12.33 1.26 2.59
C ARG A 363 -11.45 0.59 1.53
N ALA A 364 -10.58 1.37 0.89
CA ALA A 364 -9.65 0.93 -0.16
C ALA A 364 -8.39 1.81 -0.16
N ASP A 365 -7.31 1.37 -0.80
CA ASP A 365 -6.13 2.22 -0.98
C ASP A 365 -6.36 3.22 -2.14
N PHE A 366 -7.10 2.80 -3.17
CA PHE A 366 -7.32 3.59 -4.37
C PHE A 366 -8.81 3.68 -4.73
N PRO A 367 -9.24 4.78 -5.36
CA PRO A 367 -10.66 4.97 -5.70
C PRO A 367 -11.17 3.98 -6.75
N ASP A 368 -10.33 3.56 -7.70
CA ASP A 368 -10.65 2.54 -8.69
C ASP A 368 -11.05 1.20 -8.03
N ASP A 369 -10.35 0.79 -6.97
CA ASP A 369 -10.68 -0.41 -6.20
C ASP A 369 -12.07 -0.29 -5.55
N ALA A 370 -12.40 0.86 -4.95
CA ALA A 370 -13.70 1.11 -4.34
C ALA A 370 -14.83 1.10 -5.38
N PHE A 371 -14.64 1.78 -6.50
CA PHE A 371 -15.63 1.81 -7.58
C PHE A 371 -15.81 0.44 -8.21
N ALA A 372 -14.72 -0.28 -8.52
CA ALA A 372 -14.78 -1.62 -9.09
C ALA A 372 -15.48 -2.60 -8.15
N HIS A 373 -15.24 -2.50 -6.84
CA HIS A 373 -15.95 -3.29 -5.85
C HIS A 373 -17.46 -3.07 -5.93
N VAL A 374 -17.92 -1.81 -5.88
CA VAL A 374 -19.37 -1.51 -5.90
C VAL A 374 -20.00 -1.94 -7.23
N ARG A 375 -19.35 -1.62 -8.36
CA ARG A 375 -19.80 -2.03 -9.71
C ARG A 375 -19.99 -3.54 -9.82
N SER A 376 -19.02 -4.31 -9.35
CA SER A 376 -19.04 -5.77 -9.43
C SER A 376 -19.87 -6.43 -8.33
N SER A 377 -20.14 -5.74 -7.22
CA SER A 377 -20.97 -6.26 -6.13
C SER A 377 -22.38 -6.58 -6.60
N GLY A 378 -22.89 -5.88 -7.62
CA GLY A 378 -24.18 -6.13 -8.27
C GLY A 378 -24.30 -7.54 -8.89
N ASP A 379 -23.18 -8.11 -9.34
CA ASP A 379 -23.09 -9.44 -9.93
C ASP A 379 -22.70 -10.49 -8.88
N ARG A 380 -23.65 -11.38 -8.54
CA ARG A 380 -23.42 -12.44 -7.55
C ARG A 380 -22.36 -13.46 -7.98
N SER A 381 -22.05 -13.56 -9.27
CA SER A 381 -21.04 -14.50 -9.78
C SER A 381 -19.60 -14.05 -9.47
N ALA A 382 -19.40 -12.75 -9.22
CA ALA A 382 -18.08 -12.16 -8.99
C ALA A 382 -17.54 -12.34 -7.54
N GLY A 383 -18.35 -12.89 -6.62
CA GLY A 383 -17.90 -13.25 -5.27
C GLY A 383 -17.59 -12.08 -4.33
N HIS A 384 -17.89 -10.83 -4.72
CA HIS A 384 -17.71 -9.66 -3.87
C HIS A 384 -18.72 -9.66 -2.70
N THR A 385 -18.24 -9.29 -1.50
CA THR A 385 -19.12 -9.17 -0.33
C THR A 385 -20.04 -7.95 -0.45
N ARG A 386 -21.25 -8.07 0.10
CA ARG A 386 -22.16 -6.94 0.39
C ARG A 386 -22.44 -6.79 1.88
N ARG A 387 -21.71 -7.55 2.70
CA ARG A 387 -21.79 -7.50 4.16
C ARG A 387 -20.57 -6.76 4.69
N PRO A 388 -20.72 -5.98 5.77
CA PRO A 388 -19.58 -5.29 6.37
C PRO A 388 -18.42 -6.24 6.65
N GLY A 389 -17.21 -5.81 6.32
CA GLY A 389 -15.97 -6.54 6.47
C GLY A 389 -15.16 -6.69 5.18
N ASP A 390 -14.02 -7.38 5.30
CA ASP A 390 -13.08 -7.59 4.21
C ASP A 390 -13.71 -8.37 3.04
N CYS A 391 -13.46 -7.90 1.82
CA CYS A 391 -13.93 -8.58 0.61
C CYS A 391 -12.97 -9.74 0.26
N PRO A 392 -13.47 -10.96 0.03
CA PRO A 392 -12.61 -12.09 -0.35
C PRO A 392 -12.14 -12.03 -1.82
N ALA A 393 -12.82 -11.24 -2.67
CA ALA A 393 -12.57 -11.18 -4.11
C ALA A 393 -11.70 -9.99 -4.55
N CYS A 394 -11.51 -8.98 -3.70
CA CYS A 394 -10.72 -7.79 -4.03
C CYS A 394 -10.15 -7.10 -2.78
N SER A 395 -9.21 -6.19 -3.00
CA SER A 395 -8.51 -5.43 -1.96
C SER A 395 -9.34 -4.29 -1.38
N THR A 396 -10.54 -4.59 -0.87
CA THR A 396 -11.42 -3.61 -0.21
C THR A 396 -12.06 -4.18 1.05
N GLU A 397 -12.44 -3.29 1.98
CA GLU A 397 -13.41 -3.59 3.02
C GLU A 397 -14.71 -2.86 2.71
N PHE A 398 -15.81 -3.59 2.74
CA PHE A 398 -17.13 -3.00 2.65
C PHE A 398 -17.54 -2.53 4.05
N LEU A 399 -17.91 -1.25 4.21
CA LEU A 399 -18.30 -0.71 5.51
C LEU A 399 -19.83 -0.71 5.68
N GLY A 400 -20.56 -0.49 4.60
CA GLY A 400 -22.02 -0.50 4.59
C GLY A 400 -22.61 0.14 3.33
N SER A 401 -23.92 0.03 3.17
CA SER A 401 -24.67 0.70 2.12
C SER A 401 -26.11 0.98 2.53
N GLY A 402 -26.77 1.91 1.84
CA GLY A 402 -28.17 2.23 2.03
C GLY A 402 -28.49 3.64 1.56
N THR A 403 -29.28 4.35 2.34
CA THR A 403 -29.44 5.80 2.22
C THR A 403 -28.12 6.54 2.44
N TYR A 404 -28.07 7.81 2.02
CA TYR A 404 -26.94 8.69 2.29
C TYR A 404 -26.54 8.68 3.78
N ASP A 405 -27.51 8.82 4.70
CA ASP A 405 -27.25 8.86 6.15
C ASP A 405 -26.65 7.56 6.70
N GLU A 406 -27.09 6.40 6.18
CA GLU A 406 -26.58 5.09 6.59
C GLU A 406 -25.15 4.88 6.13
N ALA A 407 -24.84 5.19 4.86
CA ALA A 407 -23.49 5.08 4.33
C ALA A 407 -22.53 6.10 4.97
N HIS A 408 -22.99 7.35 5.15
CA HIS A 408 -22.22 8.39 5.82
C HIS A 408 -21.94 8.02 7.29
N ARG A 409 -22.90 7.42 8.00
CA ARG A 409 -22.69 6.90 9.36
C ARG A 409 -21.66 5.77 9.38
N ALA A 410 -21.71 4.84 8.42
CA ALA A 410 -20.71 3.78 8.32
C ALA A 410 -19.29 4.34 8.09
N ALA A 411 -19.16 5.38 7.26
CA ALA A 411 -17.90 6.11 7.08
C ALA A 411 -17.46 6.83 8.37
N ALA A 412 -18.38 7.46 9.10
CA ALA A 412 -18.08 8.15 10.36
C ALA A 412 -17.65 7.19 11.48
N VAL A 413 -18.19 5.97 11.53
CA VAL A 413 -17.70 4.92 12.45
C VAL A 413 -16.24 4.57 12.15
N ALA A 414 -15.86 4.56 10.86
CA ALA A 414 -14.51 4.24 10.42
C ALA A 414 -13.50 5.39 10.57
N LEU A 415 -13.93 6.65 10.44
CA LEU A 415 -13.05 7.84 10.42
C LEU A 415 -13.16 8.73 11.65
N GLY A 416 -14.20 8.56 12.47
CA GLY A 416 -14.63 9.56 13.44
C GLY A 416 -15.53 10.65 12.82
N PRO A 417 -15.76 11.77 13.53
CA PRO A 417 -16.62 12.84 13.05
C PRO A 417 -16.15 13.43 11.70
N ILE A 418 -17.05 13.49 10.72
CA ILE A 418 -16.77 14.00 9.38
C ILE A 418 -17.23 15.45 9.29
N ARG A 419 -16.33 16.36 8.91
CA ARG A 419 -16.65 17.77 8.64
C ARG A 419 -16.93 17.96 7.15
N ALA A 420 -18.08 18.57 6.84
CA ALA A 420 -18.45 18.91 5.47
C ALA A 420 -17.48 19.93 4.85
N VAL A 421 -17.13 19.71 3.59
CA VAL A 421 -16.33 20.60 2.75
C VAL A 421 -17.12 20.90 1.49
N HIS A 422 -17.26 22.19 1.16
CA HIS A 422 -17.88 22.64 -0.08
C HIS A 422 -16.78 23.05 -1.05
N LEU A 423 -16.74 22.39 -2.21
CA LEU A 423 -15.77 22.67 -3.26
C LEU A 423 -16.51 23.17 -4.51
N PRO A 424 -15.91 24.09 -5.28
CA PRO A 424 -16.45 24.46 -6.58
C PRO A 424 -16.42 23.24 -7.50
N SER A 425 -17.33 23.18 -8.48
CA SER A 425 -17.35 22.10 -9.48
C SER A 425 -16.29 22.38 -10.55
N VAL A 426 -15.11 21.79 -10.39
CA VAL A 426 -13.94 22.01 -11.26
C VAL A 426 -13.40 20.66 -11.70
N ARG A 427 -13.22 20.47 -13.00
CA ARG A 427 -12.71 19.24 -13.58
C ARG A 427 -11.90 19.50 -14.83
N LEU A 428 -10.90 18.66 -15.08
CA LEU A 428 -10.26 18.61 -16.39
C LEU A 428 -11.26 18.03 -17.42
N PRO A 429 -11.15 18.39 -18.71
CA PRO A 429 -12.17 18.05 -19.71
C PRO A 429 -12.18 16.55 -20.07
N SER A 430 -11.03 15.89 -20.01
CA SER A 430 -10.88 14.51 -20.46
C SER A 430 -10.86 13.54 -19.28
N SER A 431 -11.54 12.41 -19.45
CA SER A 431 -11.44 11.27 -18.55
C SER A 431 -11.77 10.00 -19.30
N THR A 432 -10.76 9.14 -19.43
CA THR A 432 -10.93 7.84 -20.08
C THR A 432 -11.59 6.84 -19.14
N PHE A 433 -11.29 6.91 -17.84
CA PHE A 433 -11.84 5.99 -16.85
C PHE A 433 -13.24 6.41 -16.36
N TRP A 434 -13.54 7.72 -16.36
CA TRP A 434 -14.79 8.31 -15.89
C TRP A 434 -15.47 9.21 -16.95
N PRO A 435 -15.74 8.71 -18.17
CA PRO A 435 -16.16 9.56 -19.30
C PRO A 435 -17.51 10.27 -19.08
N ASN A 436 -18.33 9.76 -18.16
CA ASN A 436 -19.66 10.28 -17.87
C ASN A 436 -19.80 10.83 -16.44
N ARG A 437 -18.69 11.25 -15.81
CA ARG A 437 -18.77 11.92 -14.50
C ARG A 437 -19.71 13.14 -14.58
N PRO A 438 -20.57 13.38 -13.57
CA PRO A 438 -21.57 14.44 -13.59
C PRO A 438 -20.98 15.80 -13.89
#